data_AF-A0A8S7Y3M5-F1
#
_entry.id   AF-A0A8S7Y3M5-F1
#
_cell.length_a   1.000
_cell.length_b   1.000
_cell.length_c   1.000
_cell.angle_alpha   90.00
_cell.angle_beta   90.00
_cell.angle_gamma   90.00
#
_symmetry.space_group_name_H-M   'P 1'
#
loop_
_entity.id
_entity.type
_entity.pdbx_description
1 polymer ?
#
loop_
_entity_poly.entity_id
_entity_poly.type
_entity_poly.pdbx_seq_one_letter_code
_entity_poly.pdbx_strand_id
1 'polypeptide(L)'
;MNTSSSLASQSVDRKLARTAIGRIKSSLKKFSCVADINAFRQAFHDAYHAQGQQSGETDLLTAMLGVKKLNDIPALALVVDEGLPFGQVVERRKAMAASLSEFIKHHAPKAHFRVPDNLLTQCLHLIELVQPLAIAEDKYAANYHEMAQAKDEGRLVEEFHHVFVHLVGCENPEQKYVYRAIALHFLAEENSLTASVRSSPAWELLILEVGTIATRWINTGEPIKTWRGIMALSGMHQLGEIYAGHQLAQSLFFKADAPRIDKQLALEVIELTFEQYRQRRVQGPVFAHGDSETDLYRNYNTIVGEAIRNSDDLAEVDRLTRNLVSVLLEAAEKCMATFDACALCILTPDFLPLHGVDPENERLHALRHKISAFPDTESWCRELAATPQIKSLQARFY
;
A
#
# COMPACT_ATOMS: atom_id res chain seq x y z
N MET A 1 -31.68 34.54 8.26
CA MET A 1 -31.96 33.30 9.01
C MET A 1 -32.01 32.16 8.01
N ASN A 2 -30.96 31.34 7.99
CA ASN A 2 -31.00 29.99 7.43
C ASN A 2 -30.27 29.13 8.45
N THR A 3 -31.04 28.26 9.09
CA THR A 3 -30.61 27.38 10.16
C THR A 3 -29.54 26.43 9.65
N SER A 4 -28.37 26.50 10.29
CA SER A 4 -27.41 25.41 10.37
C SER A 4 -28.15 24.11 10.67
N SER A 5 -28.29 23.23 9.67
CA SER A 5 -28.65 21.85 9.96
C SER A 5 -27.47 21.25 10.72
N SER A 6 -27.73 20.87 11.96
CA SER A 6 -26.73 20.32 12.84
C SER A 6 -26.14 19.05 12.23
N LEU A 7 -24.81 19.04 12.04
CA LEU A 7 -23.98 17.84 11.88
C LEU A 7 -24.05 16.88 13.09
N ALA A 8 -24.96 17.11 14.04
CA ALA A 8 -25.09 16.42 15.32
C ALA A 8 -26.10 15.24 15.32
N SER A 9 -26.57 14.77 14.16
CA SER A 9 -27.50 13.63 14.13
C SER A 9 -27.31 12.71 12.92
N GLN A 10 -26.07 12.37 12.58
CA GLN A 10 -25.84 11.12 11.84
C GLN A 10 -25.94 9.97 12.83
N SER A 11 -27.16 9.47 13.02
CA SER A 11 -27.37 8.16 13.65
C SER A 11 -26.55 7.13 12.88
N VAL A 12 -25.71 6.37 13.58
CA VAL A 12 -25.08 5.11 13.16
C VAL A 12 -25.77 4.52 11.92
N ASP A 13 -25.05 4.32 10.82
CA ASP A 13 -25.58 3.54 9.69
C ASP A 13 -25.74 2.08 10.16
N ARG A 14 -26.90 1.80 10.76
CA ARG A 14 -27.26 0.49 11.33
C ARG A 14 -27.17 -0.61 10.26
N LYS A 15 -27.28 -0.28 8.97
CA LYS A 15 -27.11 -1.24 7.88
C LYS A 15 -25.64 -1.65 7.74
N LEU A 16 -24.72 -0.71 7.84
CA LEU A 16 -23.28 -0.95 7.80
C LEU A 16 -22.82 -1.75 9.02
N ALA A 17 -23.26 -1.39 10.23
CA ALA A 17 -22.98 -2.16 11.44
C ALA A 17 -23.50 -3.60 11.36
N ARG A 18 -24.73 -3.81 10.87
CA ARG A 18 -25.29 -5.17 10.66
C ARG A 18 -24.51 -5.96 9.62
N THR A 19 -24.10 -5.31 8.53
CA THR A 19 -23.25 -5.93 7.50
C THR A 19 -21.92 -6.38 8.09
N ALA A 20 -21.26 -5.51 8.86
CA ALA A 20 -20.00 -5.83 9.53
C ALA A 20 -20.15 -7.01 10.50
N ILE A 21 -21.19 -7.02 11.34
CA ILE A 21 -21.50 -8.15 12.25
C ILE A 21 -21.71 -9.44 11.44
N GLY A 22 -22.44 -9.38 10.31
CA GLY A 22 -22.64 -10.51 9.42
C GLY A 22 -21.31 -11.06 8.87
N ARG A 23 -20.41 -10.17 8.43
CA ARG A 23 -19.07 -10.52 7.94
C ARG A 23 -18.20 -11.13 9.05
N ILE A 24 -18.23 -10.59 10.28
CA ILE A 24 -17.52 -11.18 11.44
C ILE A 24 -17.99 -12.61 11.66
N LYS A 25 -19.31 -12.82 11.77
CA LYS A 25 -19.89 -14.15 12.00
C LYS A 25 -19.57 -15.14 10.89
N SER A 26 -19.56 -14.68 9.63
CA SER A 26 -19.16 -15.50 8.48
C SER A 26 -17.68 -15.88 8.55
N SER A 27 -16.81 -14.90 8.79
CA SER A 27 -15.36 -15.08 8.81
C SER A 27 -14.91 -16.04 9.91
N LEU A 28 -15.44 -15.88 11.12
CA LEU A 28 -15.17 -16.76 12.26
C LEU A 28 -15.56 -18.22 12.04
N LYS A 29 -16.53 -18.49 11.16
CA LYS A 29 -16.96 -19.85 10.82
C LYS A 29 -16.16 -20.45 9.67
N LYS A 30 -15.75 -19.60 8.72
CA LYS A 30 -15.17 -20.05 7.45
C LYS A 30 -13.65 -20.20 7.51
N PHE A 31 -12.95 -19.35 8.25
CA PHE A 31 -11.48 -19.27 8.17
C PHE A 31 -10.82 -19.76 9.45
N SER A 32 -9.91 -20.72 9.32
CA SER A 32 -9.13 -21.30 10.42
C SER A 32 -8.15 -20.30 11.04
N CYS A 33 -7.71 -19.29 10.28
CA CYS A 33 -6.77 -18.26 10.73
C CYS A 33 -7.30 -17.36 11.88
N VAL A 34 -8.59 -17.48 12.21
CA VAL A 34 -9.27 -16.76 13.30
C VAL A 34 -10.02 -17.71 14.25
N ALA A 35 -9.66 -19.00 14.25
CA ALA A 35 -10.35 -20.04 15.01
C ALA A 35 -10.36 -19.78 16.52
N ASP A 36 -9.26 -19.28 17.08
CA ASP A 36 -9.17 -19.00 18.53
C ASP A 36 -10.06 -17.82 18.93
N ILE A 37 -10.25 -16.84 18.03
CA ILE A 37 -11.21 -15.76 18.27
C ILE A 37 -12.64 -16.31 18.31
N ASN A 38 -12.96 -17.29 17.46
CA ASN A 38 -14.27 -17.95 17.50
C ASN A 38 -14.45 -18.79 18.77
N ALA A 39 -13.40 -19.51 19.21
CA ALA A 39 -13.42 -20.26 20.47
C ALA A 39 -13.60 -19.33 21.68
N PHE A 40 -12.87 -18.21 21.72
CA PHE A 40 -13.06 -17.16 22.72
C PHE A 40 -14.49 -16.63 22.69
N ARG A 41 -15.04 -16.32 21.51
CA ARG A 41 -16.41 -15.79 21.36
C ARG A 41 -17.45 -16.75 21.96
N GLN A 42 -17.28 -18.06 21.76
CA GLN A 42 -18.16 -19.08 22.34
C GLN A 42 -18.02 -19.13 23.86
N ALA A 43 -16.79 -19.27 24.37
CA ALA A 43 -16.54 -19.32 25.81
C ALA A 43 -17.00 -18.05 26.56
N PHE A 44 -16.80 -16.89 25.94
CA PHE A 44 -17.27 -15.60 26.45
C PHE A 44 -18.79 -15.54 26.51
N HIS A 45 -19.49 -16.01 25.47
CA HIS A 45 -20.94 -16.08 25.45
C HIS A 45 -21.48 -16.99 26.58
N ASP A 46 -20.90 -18.16 26.75
CA ASP A 46 -21.33 -19.13 27.77
C ASP A 46 -21.12 -18.58 29.19
N ALA A 47 -19.97 -17.94 29.45
CA ALA A 47 -19.67 -17.33 30.74
C ALA A 47 -20.62 -16.17 31.10
N TYR A 48 -21.04 -15.36 30.11
CA TYR A 48 -21.95 -14.23 30.33
C TYR A 48 -23.41 -14.66 30.46
N HIS A 49 -23.85 -15.69 29.72
CA HIS A 49 -25.20 -16.25 29.87
C HIS A 49 -25.40 -16.98 31.19
N ALA A 50 -24.36 -17.66 31.70
CA ALA A 50 -24.40 -18.27 33.03
C ALA A 50 -24.58 -17.24 34.16
N GLN A 51 -24.27 -15.96 33.92
CA GLN A 51 -24.36 -14.88 34.91
C GLN A 51 -25.63 -14.02 34.78
N GLY A 52 -26.56 -14.37 33.89
CA GLY A 52 -27.83 -13.65 33.73
C GLY A 52 -27.70 -12.23 33.16
N GLN A 53 -26.54 -11.85 32.64
CA GLN A 53 -26.32 -10.56 31.99
C GLN A 53 -26.82 -10.63 30.54
N GLN A 54 -27.72 -9.72 30.15
CA GLN A 54 -28.20 -9.64 28.76
C GLN A 54 -27.02 -9.35 27.82
N SER A 55 -27.01 -10.01 26.65
CA SER A 55 -25.96 -9.95 25.62
C SER A 55 -25.86 -8.61 24.87
N GLY A 56 -26.04 -7.49 25.57
CA GLY A 56 -25.98 -6.13 25.03
C GLY A 56 -24.67 -5.40 25.28
N GLU A 57 -23.75 -5.97 26.07
CA GLU A 57 -22.46 -5.37 26.39
C GLU A 57 -21.36 -6.04 25.56
N THR A 58 -20.93 -5.34 24.51
CA THR A 58 -19.76 -5.61 23.64
C THR A 58 -19.81 -6.85 22.70
N ASP A 59 -20.19 -6.61 21.44
CA ASP A 59 -19.89 -7.49 20.28
C ASP A 59 -18.40 -7.30 19.88
N LEU A 60 -17.80 -8.27 19.19
CA LEU A 60 -16.42 -8.15 18.68
C LEU A 60 -16.25 -6.87 17.84
N LEU A 61 -17.31 -6.45 17.12
CA LEU A 61 -17.32 -5.16 16.40
C LEU A 61 -17.09 -3.96 17.33
N THR A 62 -17.78 -3.92 18.47
CA THR A 62 -17.62 -2.81 19.43
C THR A 62 -16.26 -2.85 20.12
N ALA A 63 -15.70 -4.04 20.37
CA ALA A 63 -14.33 -4.19 20.86
C ALA A 63 -13.29 -3.69 19.85
N MET A 64 -13.46 -4.04 18.57
CA MET A 64 -12.61 -3.54 17.47
C MET A 64 -12.66 -2.02 17.35
N LEU A 65 -13.82 -1.40 17.62
CA LEU A 65 -14.02 0.04 17.54
C LEU A 65 -13.71 0.78 18.85
N GLY A 66 -13.33 0.08 19.92
CA GLY A 66 -13.02 0.67 21.23
C GLY A 66 -14.24 1.30 21.93
N VAL A 67 -15.46 0.85 21.63
CA VAL A 67 -16.69 1.37 22.24
C VAL A 67 -17.42 0.30 23.05
N LYS A 68 -18.23 0.73 24.02
CA LYS A 68 -18.95 -0.19 24.92
C LYS A 68 -20.22 -0.77 24.32
N LYS A 69 -20.96 0.02 23.52
CA LYS A 69 -22.23 -0.39 22.91
C LYS A 69 -22.28 0.03 21.45
N LEU A 70 -23.09 -0.69 20.66
CA LEU A 70 -23.33 -0.36 19.24
C LEU A 70 -23.91 1.05 19.06
N ASN A 71 -24.74 1.50 20.02
CA ASN A 71 -25.31 2.86 20.02
C ASN A 71 -24.30 3.94 20.45
N ASP A 72 -23.17 3.54 21.03
CA ASP A 72 -22.10 4.45 21.46
C ASP A 72 -21.05 4.64 20.36
N ILE A 73 -21.19 3.98 19.21
CA ILE A 73 -20.29 4.18 18.06
C ILE A 73 -20.49 5.62 17.55
N PRO A 74 -19.48 6.51 17.67
CA PRO A 74 -19.59 7.85 17.08
C PRO A 74 -19.80 7.74 15.57
N ALA A 75 -20.55 8.66 14.95
CA ALA A 75 -20.70 8.72 13.50
C ALA A 75 -19.33 8.74 12.78
N LEU A 76 -18.33 9.37 13.41
CA LEU A 76 -16.93 9.44 12.96
C LEU A 76 -16.11 8.16 13.18
N ALA A 77 -16.59 7.19 13.96
CA ALA A 77 -15.91 5.90 14.15
C ALA A 77 -16.30 4.86 13.07
N LEU A 78 -17.36 5.12 12.30
CA LEU A 78 -17.75 4.31 11.14
C LEU A 78 -17.29 4.93 9.81
N VAL A 79 -16.11 5.55 9.78
CA VAL A 79 -15.58 6.11 8.54
C VAL A 79 -15.32 4.99 7.53
N VAL A 80 -15.91 5.13 6.35
CA VAL A 80 -15.74 4.17 5.28
C VAL A 80 -14.28 4.15 4.83
N ASP A 81 -13.67 2.97 4.67
CA ASP A 81 -12.25 2.88 4.25
C ASP A 81 -12.03 3.67 2.95
N GLU A 82 -12.99 3.66 2.01
CA GLU A 82 -13.09 4.46 0.78
C GLU A 82 -12.86 5.96 0.95
N GLY A 83 -13.11 6.53 2.13
CA GLY A 83 -12.97 7.95 2.40
C GLY A 83 -11.63 8.38 3.03
N LEU A 84 -10.67 7.47 3.24
CA LEU A 84 -9.42 7.75 3.95
C LEU A 84 -8.17 7.65 3.05
N PRO A 85 -7.06 8.35 3.36
CA PRO A 85 -5.75 8.04 2.78
C PRO A 85 -5.32 6.61 3.10
N PHE A 86 -4.58 5.97 2.20
CA PHE A 86 -4.26 4.54 2.32
C PHE A 86 -3.44 4.23 3.59
N GLY A 87 -2.45 5.04 3.93
CA GLY A 87 -1.67 4.90 5.16
C GLY A 87 -2.55 5.02 6.42
N GLN A 88 -3.52 5.92 6.43
CA GLN A 88 -4.47 6.04 7.55
C GLN A 88 -5.35 4.79 7.70
N VAL A 89 -5.73 4.15 6.59
CA VAL A 89 -6.46 2.87 6.64
C VAL A 89 -5.61 1.79 7.31
N VAL A 90 -4.32 1.69 6.95
CA VAL A 90 -3.38 0.72 7.54
C VAL A 90 -3.26 0.94 9.05
N GLU A 91 -3.00 2.17 9.48
CA GLU A 91 -2.85 2.48 10.91
C GLU A 91 -4.14 2.26 11.69
N ARG A 92 -5.29 2.61 11.11
CA ARG A 92 -6.58 2.34 11.71
C ARG A 92 -6.79 0.84 11.94
N ARG A 93 -6.49 0.00 10.95
CA ARG A 93 -6.67 -1.46 11.07
C ARG A 93 -5.78 -2.04 12.17
N LYS A 94 -4.54 -1.56 12.30
CA LYS A 94 -3.64 -1.94 13.40
C LYS A 94 -4.23 -1.56 14.76
N ALA A 95 -4.75 -0.33 14.89
CA ALA A 95 -5.38 0.14 16.13
C ALA A 95 -6.64 -0.68 16.50
N MET A 96 -7.44 -1.06 15.51
CA MET A 96 -8.62 -1.91 15.73
C MET A 96 -8.23 -3.33 16.16
N ALA A 97 -7.18 -3.90 15.56
CA ALA A 97 -6.67 -5.21 15.97
C ALA A 97 -6.07 -5.19 17.38
N ALA A 98 -5.36 -4.11 17.74
CA ALA A 98 -4.83 -3.91 19.09
C ALA A 98 -5.97 -3.82 20.13
N SER A 99 -6.99 -3.02 19.86
CA SER A 99 -8.18 -2.88 20.71
C SER A 99 -8.88 -4.22 20.93
N LEU A 100 -9.07 -5.01 19.86
CA LEU A 100 -9.66 -6.34 19.94
C LEU A 100 -8.80 -7.31 20.75
N SER A 101 -7.48 -7.28 20.55
CA SER A 101 -6.54 -8.14 21.29
C SER A 101 -6.58 -7.84 22.80
N GLU A 102 -6.59 -6.55 23.16
CA GLU A 102 -6.69 -6.12 24.56
C GLU A 102 -8.01 -6.55 25.19
N PHE A 103 -9.13 -6.38 24.48
CA PHE A 103 -10.44 -6.86 24.92
C PHE A 103 -10.42 -8.37 25.22
N ILE A 104 -9.91 -9.19 24.28
CA ILE A 104 -9.83 -10.64 24.47
C ILE A 104 -8.97 -10.98 25.69
N LYS A 105 -7.80 -10.35 25.85
CA LYS A 105 -6.91 -10.57 27.00
C LYS A 105 -7.59 -10.20 28.34
N HIS A 106 -8.33 -9.10 28.37
CA HIS A 106 -9.02 -8.64 29.57
C HIS A 106 -10.13 -9.62 30.01
N HIS A 107 -10.85 -10.20 29.05
CA HIS A 107 -11.99 -11.06 29.32
C HIS A 107 -11.66 -12.56 29.33
N ALA A 108 -10.50 -12.97 28.83
CA ALA A 108 -10.06 -14.36 28.77
C ALA A 108 -10.10 -15.10 30.12
N PRO A 109 -9.65 -14.50 31.26
CA PRO A 109 -9.72 -15.19 32.56
C PRO A 109 -11.15 -15.55 32.98
N LYS A 110 -12.11 -14.65 32.74
CA LYS A 110 -13.53 -14.86 33.06
C LYS A 110 -14.19 -15.90 32.17
N ALA A 111 -13.73 -15.99 30.93
CA ALA A 111 -14.18 -16.98 29.95
C ALA A 111 -13.45 -18.33 30.08
N HIS A 112 -12.56 -18.51 31.07
CA HIS A 112 -11.66 -19.67 31.17
C HIS A 112 -10.91 -19.97 29.86
N PHE A 113 -10.61 -18.91 29.09
CA PHE A 113 -9.97 -18.99 27.79
C PHE A 113 -8.47 -18.78 27.94
N ARG A 114 -7.67 -19.67 27.33
CA ARG A 114 -6.22 -19.50 27.25
C ARG A 114 -5.89 -18.62 26.05
N VAL A 115 -5.29 -17.46 26.30
CA VAL A 115 -4.85 -16.55 25.24
C VAL A 115 -3.72 -17.18 24.42
N PRO A 116 -3.86 -17.31 23.09
CA PRO A 116 -2.79 -17.80 22.23
C PRO A 116 -1.72 -16.73 21.98
N ASP A 117 -0.48 -17.15 21.77
CA ASP A 117 0.65 -16.22 21.54
C ASP A 117 0.48 -15.39 20.25
N ASN A 118 -0.20 -15.95 19.25
CA ASN A 118 -0.47 -15.30 17.96
C ASN A 118 -1.78 -14.49 17.93
N LEU A 119 -2.39 -14.18 19.09
CA LEU A 119 -3.69 -13.51 19.16
C LEU A 119 -3.75 -12.23 18.32
N LEU A 120 -2.73 -11.37 18.40
CA LEU A 120 -2.71 -10.10 17.65
C LEU A 120 -2.76 -10.33 16.14
N THR A 121 -2.05 -11.35 15.65
CA THR A 121 -2.07 -11.75 14.24
C THR A 121 -3.46 -12.22 13.82
N GLN A 122 -4.14 -13.02 14.65
CA GLN A 122 -5.52 -13.42 14.36
C GLN A 122 -6.47 -12.21 14.35
N CYS A 123 -6.27 -11.25 15.27
CA CYS A 123 -7.06 -10.02 15.27
C CYS A 123 -6.87 -9.23 13.98
N LEU A 124 -5.62 -9.08 13.50
CA LEU A 124 -5.32 -8.45 12.21
C LEU A 124 -6.03 -9.16 11.05
N HIS A 125 -5.91 -10.49 10.94
CA HIS A 125 -6.62 -11.26 9.91
C HIS A 125 -8.14 -11.05 9.97
N LEU A 126 -8.74 -11.01 11.17
CA LEU A 126 -10.17 -10.75 11.31
C LEU A 126 -10.55 -9.35 10.82
N ILE A 127 -9.78 -8.30 11.17
CA ILE A 127 -10.00 -6.95 10.65
C ILE A 127 -9.93 -6.95 9.12
N GLU A 128 -8.95 -7.63 8.54
CA GLU A 128 -8.73 -7.70 7.09
C GLU A 128 -9.80 -8.48 6.34
N LEU A 129 -10.40 -9.51 6.97
CA LEU A 129 -11.49 -10.30 6.40
C LEU A 129 -12.84 -9.58 6.45
N VAL A 130 -13.05 -8.78 7.50
CA VAL A 130 -14.35 -8.17 7.78
C VAL A 130 -14.44 -6.77 7.21
N GLN A 131 -13.30 -6.07 7.10
CA GLN A 131 -13.13 -4.71 6.57
C GLN A 131 -14.31 -3.83 7.00
N PRO A 132 -14.40 -3.54 8.30
CA PRO A 132 -15.68 -3.32 8.98
C PRO A 132 -16.46 -2.09 8.50
N LEU A 133 -15.89 -1.27 7.60
CA LEU A 133 -16.46 0.01 7.18
C LEU A 133 -16.44 0.24 5.68
N ALA A 134 -15.94 -0.69 4.87
CA ALA A 134 -15.91 -0.47 3.42
C ALA A 134 -17.31 -0.64 2.78
N ILE A 135 -17.68 0.23 1.84
CA ILE A 135 -18.91 0.11 1.03
C ILE A 135 -18.78 -1.10 0.11
N ALA A 136 -17.63 -1.26 -0.53
CA ALA A 136 -17.28 -2.42 -1.33
C ALA A 136 -16.44 -3.40 -0.48
N GLU A 137 -16.84 -4.67 -0.47
CA GLU A 137 -16.04 -5.72 0.14
C GLU A 137 -14.73 -5.90 -0.62
N ASP A 138 -13.60 -5.67 0.05
CA ASP A 138 -12.31 -6.12 -0.43
C ASP A 138 -12.12 -7.60 -0.05
N LYS A 139 -11.96 -8.44 -1.07
CA LYS A 139 -11.85 -9.90 -0.90
C LYS A 139 -10.40 -10.39 -0.90
N TYR A 140 -9.40 -9.52 -0.78
CA TYR A 140 -8.00 -9.90 -0.84
C TYR A 140 -7.67 -10.93 0.25
N ALA A 141 -7.93 -10.62 1.52
CA ALA A 141 -7.68 -11.53 2.64
C ALA A 141 -8.47 -12.84 2.52
N ALA A 142 -9.73 -12.76 2.08
CA ALA A 142 -10.56 -13.95 1.88
C ALA A 142 -9.97 -14.88 0.81
N ASN A 143 -9.53 -14.33 -0.33
CA ASN A 143 -8.89 -15.11 -1.38
C ASN A 143 -7.54 -15.66 -0.94
N TYR A 144 -6.75 -14.90 -0.17
CA TYR A 144 -5.49 -15.40 0.38
C TYR A 144 -5.70 -16.63 1.25
N HIS A 145 -6.64 -16.58 2.19
CA HIS A 145 -6.90 -17.71 3.08
C HIS A 145 -7.55 -18.90 2.37
N GLU A 146 -8.38 -18.67 1.35
CA GLU A 146 -8.86 -19.76 0.48
C GLU A 146 -7.71 -20.45 -0.26
N MET A 147 -6.73 -19.69 -0.75
CA MET A 147 -5.54 -20.24 -1.39
C MET A 147 -4.61 -20.96 -0.40
N ALA A 148 -4.48 -20.44 0.82
CA ALA A 148 -3.72 -21.10 1.89
C ALA A 148 -4.34 -22.46 2.23
N GLN A 149 -5.67 -22.54 2.33
CA GLN A 149 -6.37 -23.82 2.51
C GLN A 149 -6.14 -24.76 1.31
N ALA A 150 -6.20 -24.24 0.07
CA ALA A 150 -5.92 -25.05 -1.11
C ALA A 150 -4.47 -25.58 -1.12
N LYS A 151 -3.50 -24.82 -0.60
CA LYS A 151 -2.13 -25.27 -0.36
C LYS A 151 -2.08 -26.42 0.64
N ASP A 152 -2.74 -26.29 1.79
CA ASP A 152 -2.79 -27.34 2.82
C ASP A 152 -3.45 -28.63 2.30
N GLU A 153 -4.39 -28.51 1.37
CA GLU A 153 -5.06 -29.62 0.68
C GLU A 153 -4.26 -30.18 -0.52
N GLY A 154 -3.08 -29.62 -0.85
CA GLY A 154 -2.25 -30.06 -1.98
C GLY A 154 -2.79 -29.68 -3.36
N ARG A 155 -3.72 -28.73 -3.45
CA ARG A 155 -4.42 -28.30 -4.69
C ARG A 155 -3.83 -27.04 -5.33
N LEU A 156 -2.68 -26.55 -4.86
CA LEU A 156 -2.12 -25.26 -5.32
C LEU A 156 -1.78 -25.23 -6.81
N VAL A 157 -1.35 -26.36 -7.38
CA VAL A 157 -1.08 -26.50 -8.82
C VAL A 157 -2.37 -26.41 -9.64
N GLU A 158 -3.46 -27.00 -9.17
CA GLU A 158 -4.77 -26.92 -9.85
C GLU A 158 -5.29 -25.48 -9.84
N GLU A 159 -5.17 -24.80 -8.69
CA GLU A 159 -5.55 -23.39 -8.57
C GLU A 159 -4.68 -22.49 -9.45
N PHE A 160 -3.38 -22.77 -9.62
CA PHE A 160 -2.54 -22.05 -10.58
C PHE A 160 -3.10 -22.11 -12.00
N HIS A 161 -3.41 -23.32 -12.51
CA HIS A 161 -3.97 -23.48 -13.85
C HIS A 161 -5.33 -22.79 -13.97
N HIS A 162 -6.16 -22.91 -12.94
CA HIS A 162 -7.47 -22.28 -12.91
C HIS A 162 -7.37 -20.76 -12.98
N VAL A 163 -6.50 -20.14 -12.16
CA VAL A 163 -6.26 -18.70 -12.14
C VAL A 163 -5.67 -18.24 -13.47
N PHE A 164 -4.67 -18.96 -14.00
CA PHE A 164 -4.02 -18.62 -15.26
C PHE A 164 -5.04 -18.50 -16.41
N VAL A 165 -5.91 -19.50 -16.58
CA VAL A 165 -6.94 -19.52 -17.64
C VAL A 165 -7.93 -18.36 -17.54
N HIS A 166 -8.25 -17.90 -16.32
CA HIS A 166 -9.25 -16.84 -16.12
C HIS A 166 -8.65 -15.44 -16.06
N LEU A 167 -7.33 -15.33 -15.95
CA LEU A 167 -6.64 -14.06 -15.81
C LEU A 167 -5.87 -13.68 -17.08
N VAL A 168 -5.09 -14.60 -17.63
CA VAL A 168 -4.22 -14.33 -18.78
C VAL A 168 -5.04 -14.18 -20.06
N GLY A 169 -4.87 -13.05 -20.75
CA GLY A 169 -5.62 -12.73 -21.96
C GLY A 169 -7.09 -12.34 -21.72
N CYS A 170 -7.51 -12.20 -20.45
CA CYS A 170 -8.86 -11.73 -20.13
C CYS A 170 -8.91 -10.20 -20.13
N GLU A 171 -9.82 -9.61 -20.90
CA GLU A 171 -9.98 -8.15 -20.93
C GLU A 171 -10.54 -7.58 -19.61
N ASN A 172 -11.46 -8.32 -18.98
CA ASN A 172 -12.19 -7.90 -17.77
C ASN A 172 -12.19 -9.02 -16.72
N PRO A 173 -11.03 -9.38 -16.15
CA PRO A 173 -10.94 -10.46 -15.20
C PRO A 173 -11.66 -10.11 -13.90
N GLU A 174 -12.30 -11.11 -13.29
CA GLU A 174 -12.88 -10.95 -11.96
C GLU A 174 -11.78 -10.68 -10.92
N GLN A 175 -12.06 -9.77 -9.98
CA GLN A 175 -11.16 -9.39 -8.89
C GLN A 175 -10.55 -10.59 -8.14
N LYS A 176 -11.35 -11.65 -7.95
CA LYS A 176 -10.93 -12.85 -7.22
C LYS A 176 -9.70 -13.50 -7.86
N TYR A 177 -9.61 -13.54 -9.20
CA TYR A 177 -8.50 -14.21 -9.88
C TYR A 177 -7.20 -13.42 -9.73
N VAL A 178 -7.28 -12.08 -9.74
CA VAL A 178 -6.12 -11.22 -9.49
C VAL A 178 -5.58 -11.43 -8.07
N TYR A 179 -6.46 -11.48 -7.08
CA TYR A 179 -6.05 -11.70 -5.70
C TYR A 179 -5.55 -13.12 -5.45
N ARG A 180 -6.14 -14.12 -6.09
CA ARG A 180 -5.62 -15.49 -6.05
C ARG A 180 -4.27 -15.62 -6.73
N ALA A 181 -4.00 -14.89 -7.81
CA ALA A 181 -2.68 -14.86 -8.43
C ALA A 181 -1.61 -14.29 -7.49
N ILE A 182 -1.92 -13.20 -6.77
CA ILE A 182 -1.02 -12.64 -5.77
C ILE A 182 -0.81 -13.64 -4.62
N ALA A 183 -1.89 -14.23 -4.09
CA ALA A 183 -1.81 -15.23 -3.03
C ALA A 183 -1.02 -16.47 -3.44
N LEU A 184 -1.21 -16.95 -4.68
CA LEU A 184 -0.42 -18.02 -5.28
C LEU A 184 1.06 -17.69 -5.18
N HIS A 185 1.45 -16.47 -5.53
CA HIS A 185 2.85 -16.06 -5.51
C HIS A 185 3.43 -16.01 -4.09
N PHE A 186 2.67 -15.53 -3.09
CA PHE A 186 3.09 -15.60 -1.69
C PHE A 186 3.22 -17.03 -1.16
N LEU A 187 2.33 -17.92 -1.57
CA LEU A 187 2.23 -19.29 -1.04
C LEU A 187 3.11 -20.30 -1.79
N ALA A 188 3.66 -19.90 -2.95
CA ALA A 188 4.51 -20.66 -3.86
C ALA A 188 5.93 -20.94 -3.30
N GLU A 189 6.01 -21.48 -2.10
CA GLU A 189 7.25 -22.02 -1.53
C GLU A 189 7.73 -23.24 -2.32
N GLU A 190 9.00 -23.60 -2.14
CA GLU A 190 9.71 -24.60 -2.96
C GLU A 190 9.00 -25.96 -3.06
N ASN A 191 8.28 -26.34 -1.99
CA ASN A 191 7.54 -27.59 -1.86
C ASN A 191 6.05 -27.51 -2.25
N SER A 192 5.50 -26.30 -2.44
CA SER A 192 4.05 -26.08 -2.63
C SER A 192 3.64 -26.02 -4.10
N LEU A 193 4.55 -25.58 -4.96
CA LEU A 193 4.41 -25.66 -6.42
C LEU A 193 5.60 -26.43 -7.00
N THR A 194 5.33 -27.24 -8.03
CA THR A 194 6.41 -27.93 -8.74
C THR A 194 7.40 -26.91 -9.32
N ALA A 195 8.69 -27.23 -9.29
CA ALA A 195 9.72 -26.38 -9.90
C ALA A 195 9.42 -26.08 -11.39
N SER A 196 8.79 -27.03 -12.08
CA SER A 196 8.34 -26.87 -13.47
C SER A 196 7.32 -25.74 -13.65
N VAL A 197 6.45 -25.47 -12.67
CA VAL A 197 5.48 -24.37 -12.72
C VAL A 197 6.19 -23.06 -12.38
N ARG A 198 6.97 -23.02 -11.29
CA ARG A 198 7.65 -21.80 -10.83
C ARG A 198 8.64 -21.24 -11.84
N SER A 199 9.35 -22.11 -12.57
CA SER A 199 10.29 -21.73 -13.62
C SER A 199 9.65 -21.66 -15.01
N SER A 200 8.32 -21.74 -15.12
CA SER A 200 7.65 -21.67 -16.41
C SER A 200 7.44 -20.23 -16.86
N PRO A 201 7.46 -19.97 -18.19
CA PRO A 201 7.03 -18.67 -18.74
C PRO A 201 5.59 -18.29 -18.36
N ALA A 202 4.74 -19.27 -18.05
CA ALA A 202 3.37 -19.04 -17.62
C ALA A 202 3.31 -18.36 -16.23
N TRP A 203 4.27 -18.62 -15.36
CA TRP A 203 4.36 -17.97 -14.05
C TRP A 203 4.71 -16.49 -14.19
N GLU A 204 5.73 -16.18 -14.99
CA GLU A 204 6.14 -14.80 -15.29
C GLU A 204 5.02 -14.01 -15.95
N LEU A 205 4.33 -14.63 -16.92
CA LEU A 205 3.18 -14.02 -17.60
C LEU A 205 2.03 -13.72 -16.62
N LEU A 206 1.77 -14.61 -15.67
CA LEU A 206 0.75 -14.39 -14.65
C LEU A 206 1.04 -13.13 -13.82
N ILE A 207 2.29 -12.96 -13.38
CA ILE A 207 2.72 -11.78 -12.59
C ILE A 207 2.56 -10.50 -13.41
N LEU A 208 3.02 -10.52 -14.67
CA LEU A 208 2.91 -9.38 -15.58
C LEU A 208 1.45 -8.94 -15.79
N GLU A 209 0.54 -9.91 -15.96
CA GLU A 209 -0.89 -9.64 -16.15
C GLU A 209 -1.53 -9.02 -14.90
N VAL A 210 -1.18 -9.49 -13.69
CA VAL A 210 -1.66 -8.86 -12.44
C VAL A 210 -1.30 -7.37 -12.40
N GLY A 211 -0.06 -7.01 -12.76
CA GLY A 211 0.36 -5.61 -12.81
C GLY A 211 -0.32 -4.79 -13.88
N THR A 212 -0.54 -5.38 -15.05
CA THR A 212 -1.26 -4.74 -16.16
C THR A 212 -2.71 -4.45 -15.79
N ILE A 213 -3.40 -5.43 -15.19
CA ILE A 213 -4.79 -5.28 -14.74
C ILE A 213 -4.91 -4.25 -13.62
N ALA A 214 -4.01 -4.30 -12.62
CA ALA A 214 -4.03 -3.37 -11.50
C ALA A 214 -3.85 -1.92 -11.96
N THR A 215 -2.89 -1.69 -12.87
CA THR A 215 -2.66 -0.37 -13.49
C THR A 215 -3.88 0.09 -14.29
N ARG A 216 -4.51 -0.81 -15.07
CA ARG A 216 -5.75 -0.52 -15.82
C ARG A 216 -6.88 -0.11 -14.89
N TRP A 217 -7.08 -0.81 -13.77
CA TRP A 217 -8.10 -0.47 -12.78
C TRP A 217 -7.89 0.89 -12.15
N ILE A 218 -6.65 1.28 -11.84
CA ILE A 218 -6.33 2.62 -11.32
C ILE A 218 -6.65 3.69 -12.36
N ASN A 219 -6.25 3.45 -13.61
CA ASN A 219 -6.45 4.42 -14.69
C ASN A 219 -7.93 4.64 -15.07
N THR A 220 -8.88 3.84 -14.58
CA THR A 220 -10.31 4.13 -14.80
C THR A 220 -10.81 5.30 -13.95
N GLY A 221 -10.10 5.67 -12.88
CA GLY A 221 -10.52 6.72 -11.94
C GLY A 221 -11.74 6.37 -11.10
N GLU A 222 -12.28 5.14 -11.22
CA GLU A 222 -13.42 4.70 -10.42
C GLU A 222 -12.92 4.35 -9.01
N PRO A 223 -13.45 4.96 -7.92
CA PRO A 223 -12.88 4.82 -6.58
C PRO A 223 -12.66 3.36 -6.14
N ILE A 224 -13.61 2.48 -6.46
CA ILE A 224 -13.53 1.04 -6.14
C ILE A 224 -12.44 0.35 -6.95
N LYS A 225 -12.31 0.62 -8.25
CA LYS A 225 -11.27 0.00 -9.09
C LYS A 225 -9.88 0.53 -8.72
N THR A 226 -9.78 1.82 -8.45
CA THR A 226 -8.55 2.44 -7.93
C THR A 226 -8.10 1.78 -6.63
N TRP A 227 -9.00 1.58 -5.67
CA TRP A 227 -8.69 0.85 -4.44
C TRP A 227 -8.18 -0.57 -4.72
N ARG A 228 -8.89 -1.32 -5.57
CA ARG A 228 -8.51 -2.69 -5.92
C ARG A 228 -7.14 -2.77 -6.58
N GLY A 229 -6.84 -1.82 -7.47
CA GLY A 229 -5.55 -1.74 -8.14
C GLY A 229 -4.42 -1.39 -7.17
N ILE A 230 -4.64 -0.44 -6.24
CA ILE A 230 -3.66 -0.12 -5.18
C ILE A 230 -3.36 -1.36 -4.32
N MET A 231 -4.40 -2.11 -3.92
CA MET A 231 -4.23 -3.36 -3.15
C MET A 231 -3.45 -4.40 -3.95
N ALA A 232 -3.73 -4.56 -5.25
CA ALA A 232 -3.02 -5.51 -6.10
C ALA A 232 -1.54 -5.12 -6.30
N LEU A 233 -1.26 -3.84 -6.58
CA LEU A 233 0.12 -3.35 -6.70
C LEU A 233 0.88 -3.45 -5.37
N SER A 234 0.22 -3.19 -4.24
CA SER A 234 0.80 -3.37 -2.90
C SER A 234 1.18 -4.82 -2.63
N GLY A 235 0.30 -5.77 -2.94
CA GLY A 235 0.59 -7.20 -2.82
C GLY A 235 1.77 -7.65 -3.68
N MET A 236 1.85 -7.20 -4.94
CA MET A 236 3.02 -7.50 -5.79
C MET A 236 4.31 -6.80 -5.34
N HIS A 237 4.23 -5.56 -4.85
CA HIS A 237 5.40 -4.84 -4.33
C HIS A 237 5.97 -5.56 -3.10
N GLN A 238 5.13 -6.11 -2.23
CA GLN A 238 5.56 -6.95 -1.10
C GLN A 238 6.27 -8.24 -1.54
N LEU A 239 5.98 -8.74 -2.74
CA LEU A 239 6.70 -9.85 -3.38
C LEU A 239 8.03 -9.39 -4.02
N GLY A 240 8.32 -8.09 -3.95
CA GLY A 240 9.51 -7.47 -4.52
C GLY A 240 9.40 -7.21 -6.02
N GLU A 241 8.19 -7.14 -6.58
CA GLU A 241 8.01 -6.76 -7.98
C GLU A 241 8.25 -5.25 -8.16
N ILE A 242 9.41 -4.90 -8.73
CA ILE A 242 9.88 -3.50 -8.85
C ILE A 242 8.94 -2.68 -9.74
N TYR A 243 8.42 -3.28 -10.83
CA TYR A 243 7.42 -2.63 -11.69
C TYR A 243 6.16 -2.27 -10.89
N ALA A 244 5.70 -3.16 -10.01
CA ALA A 244 4.54 -2.86 -9.17
C ALA A 244 4.83 -1.74 -8.17
N GLY A 245 6.04 -1.71 -7.59
CA GLY A 245 6.46 -0.69 -6.63
C GLY A 245 6.41 0.74 -7.19
N HIS A 246 6.98 0.99 -8.37
CA HIS A 246 6.95 2.37 -8.91
C HIS A 246 5.56 2.78 -9.40
N GLN A 247 4.74 1.84 -9.92
CA GLN A 247 3.34 2.13 -10.27
C GLN A 247 2.51 2.41 -9.01
N LEU A 248 2.76 1.70 -7.91
CA LEU A 248 2.11 1.93 -6.62
C LEU A 248 2.44 3.34 -6.09
N ALA A 249 3.72 3.70 -6.06
CA ALA A 249 4.16 5.02 -5.62
C ALA A 249 3.52 6.13 -6.47
N GLN A 250 3.54 5.97 -7.80
CA GLN A 250 2.91 6.93 -8.72
C GLN A 250 1.40 7.07 -8.44
N SER A 251 0.74 5.94 -8.17
CA SER A 251 -0.69 5.91 -7.92
C SER A 251 -1.06 6.62 -6.63
N LEU A 252 -0.34 6.33 -5.54
CA LEU A 252 -0.50 6.99 -4.25
C LEU A 252 -0.15 8.48 -4.31
N PHE A 253 0.75 8.89 -5.21
CA PHE A 253 1.13 10.30 -5.32
C PHE A 253 0.11 11.16 -6.07
N PHE A 254 -0.44 10.69 -7.20
CA PHE A 254 -1.32 11.54 -8.03
C PHE A 254 -2.39 10.85 -8.88
N LYS A 255 -2.36 9.52 -9.10
CA LYS A 255 -3.38 8.86 -9.94
C LYS A 255 -4.60 8.38 -9.16
N ALA A 256 -4.46 8.18 -7.86
CA ALA A 256 -5.57 7.75 -7.04
C ALA A 256 -6.61 8.88 -6.88
N ASP A 257 -7.88 8.51 -6.65
CA ASP A 257 -8.94 9.47 -6.33
C ASP A 257 -8.53 10.34 -5.13
N ALA A 258 -9.05 11.57 -5.02
CA ALA A 258 -8.60 12.58 -4.06
C ALA A 258 -8.41 12.09 -2.60
N PRO A 259 -9.31 11.28 -1.99
CA PRO A 259 -9.09 10.80 -0.62
C PRO A 259 -7.97 9.75 -0.51
N ARG A 260 -7.49 9.19 -1.63
CA ARG A 260 -6.52 8.10 -1.70
C ARG A 260 -5.09 8.56 -1.99
N ILE A 261 -4.90 9.83 -2.30
CA ILE A 261 -3.57 10.40 -2.41
C ILE A 261 -2.90 10.34 -1.03
N ASP A 262 -1.73 9.71 -0.99
CA ASP A 262 -0.90 9.54 0.19
C ASP A 262 0.55 9.78 -0.22
N LYS A 263 0.96 11.05 -0.22
CA LYS A 263 2.29 11.46 -0.67
C LYS A 263 3.41 10.91 0.24
N GLN A 264 3.12 10.72 1.53
CA GLN A 264 4.09 10.17 2.47
C GLN A 264 4.33 8.69 2.18
N LEU A 265 3.26 7.90 2.04
CA LEU A 265 3.42 6.49 1.68
C LEU A 265 4.03 6.34 0.27
N ALA A 266 3.68 7.22 -0.67
CA ALA A 266 4.30 7.24 -1.99
C ALA A 266 5.83 7.44 -1.91
N LEU A 267 6.31 8.31 -1.01
CA LEU A 267 7.73 8.53 -0.74
C LEU A 267 8.39 7.26 -0.21
N GLU A 268 7.79 6.63 0.80
CA GLU A 268 8.31 5.39 1.39
C GLU A 268 8.40 4.26 0.35
N VAL A 269 7.36 4.10 -0.47
CA VAL A 269 7.30 3.08 -1.52
C VAL A 269 8.35 3.35 -2.60
N ILE A 270 8.52 4.60 -3.05
CA ILE A 270 9.48 4.89 -4.14
C ILE A 270 10.93 4.76 -3.68
N GLU A 271 11.25 5.14 -2.44
CA GLU A 271 12.60 4.95 -1.87
C GLU A 271 12.94 3.47 -1.76
N LEU A 272 12.03 2.65 -1.22
CA LEU A 272 12.22 1.21 -1.12
C LEU A 272 12.32 0.53 -2.49
N THR A 273 11.44 0.90 -3.43
CA THR A 273 11.45 0.35 -4.80
C THR A 273 12.78 0.64 -5.50
N PHE A 274 13.30 1.85 -5.35
CA PHE A 274 14.55 2.25 -5.99
C PHE A 274 15.76 1.51 -5.40
N GLU A 275 15.76 1.29 -4.08
CA GLU A 275 16.80 0.49 -3.42
C GLU A 275 16.77 -0.97 -3.89
N GLN A 276 15.58 -1.58 -3.97
CA GLN A 276 15.42 -2.93 -4.54
C GLN A 276 15.92 -3.00 -5.99
N TYR A 277 15.62 -1.97 -6.79
CA TYR A 277 16.12 -1.86 -8.16
C TYR A 277 17.66 -1.78 -8.23
N ARG A 278 18.30 -0.96 -7.39
CA ARG A 278 19.77 -0.89 -7.30
C ARG A 278 20.39 -2.24 -6.95
N GLN A 279 19.78 -2.98 -6.03
CA GLN A 279 20.27 -4.29 -5.60
C GLN A 279 20.11 -5.37 -6.67
N ARG A 280 19.03 -5.35 -7.46
CA ARG A 280 18.75 -6.39 -8.47
C ARG A 280 19.44 -6.13 -9.80
N ARG A 281 19.59 -4.88 -10.24
CA ARG A 281 20.15 -4.56 -11.57
C ARG A 281 21.57 -5.08 -11.78
N VAL A 282 22.35 -5.30 -10.71
CA VAL A 282 23.70 -5.87 -10.80
C VAL A 282 23.69 -7.34 -11.25
N GLN A 283 22.53 -8.01 -11.14
CA GLN A 283 22.32 -9.41 -11.51
C GLN A 283 21.76 -9.56 -12.93
N GLY A 284 21.30 -8.46 -13.54
CA GLY A 284 20.75 -8.44 -14.89
C GLY A 284 19.64 -7.40 -15.08
N PRO A 285 19.02 -7.36 -16.27
CA PRO A 285 17.90 -6.48 -16.56
C PRO A 285 16.73 -6.74 -15.60
N VAL A 286 16.22 -5.67 -14.96
CA VAL A 286 15.07 -5.73 -14.05
C VAL A 286 13.75 -5.59 -14.79
N PHE A 287 13.70 -4.71 -15.79
CA PHE A 287 12.49 -4.43 -16.56
C PHE A 287 12.53 -5.14 -17.91
N ALA A 288 11.40 -5.68 -18.34
CA ALA A 288 11.24 -6.25 -19.67
C ALA A 288 11.17 -5.17 -20.77
N HIS A 289 10.73 -3.96 -20.43
CA HIS A 289 10.61 -2.81 -21.34
C HIS A 289 11.57 -1.69 -20.92
N GLY A 290 12.31 -1.12 -21.89
CA GLY A 290 13.31 -0.08 -21.63
C GLY A 290 12.74 1.21 -21.02
N ASP A 291 11.51 1.58 -21.38
CA ASP A 291 10.89 2.81 -20.86
C ASP A 291 10.54 2.72 -19.37
N SER A 292 10.30 1.52 -18.84
CA SER A 292 9.93 1.31 -17.43
C SER A 292 11.05 1.72 -16.47
N GLU A 293 12.30 1.54 -16.88
CA GLU A 293 13.44 2.03 -16.11
C GLU A 293 13.41 3.55 -16.04
N THR A 294 13.28 4.22 -17.18
CA THR A 294 13.21 5.69 -17.23
C THR A 294 12.04 6.22 -16.40
N ASP A 295 10.89 5.56 -16.43
CA ASP A 295 9.72 5.92 -15.63
C ASP A 295 9.94 5.77 -14.13
N LEU A 296 10.72 4.78 -13.68
CA LEU A 296 11.14 4.67 -12.27
C LEU A 296 11.94 5.91 -11.85
N TYR A 297 12.94 6.34 -12.63
CA TYR A 297 13.73 7.53 -12.32
C TYR A 297 12.88 8.80 -12.34
N ARG A 298 11.96 8.94 -13.30
CA ARG A 298 11.05 10.08 -13.38
C ARG A 298 10.13 10.15 -12.17
N ASN A 299 9.54 9.01 -11.78
CA ASN A 299 8.68 8.93 -10.60
C ASN A 299 9.48 9.26 -9.32
N TYR A 300 10.70 8.74 -9.20
CA TYR A 300 11.59 9.06 -8.08
C TYR A 300 11.87 10.57 -7.99
N ASN A 301 12.31 11.19 -9.10
CA ASN A 301 12.55 12.63 -9.16
C ASN A 301 11.31 13.44 -8.76
N THR A 302 10.14 13.05 -9.27
CA THR A 302 8.91 13.78 -9.00
C THR A 302 8.47 13.70 -7.55
N ILE A 303 8.45 12.49 -6.98
CA ILE A 303 7.96 12.24 -5.62
C ILE A 303 8.94 12.81 -4.59
N VAL A 304 10.24 12.53 -4.73
CA VAL A 304 11.26 13.02 -3.80
C VAL A 304 11.42 14.54 -3.89
N GLY A 305 11.40 15.11 -5.10
CA GLY A 305 11.44 16.57 -5.27
C GLY A 305 10.26 17.28 -4.61
N GLU A 306 9.06 16.68 -4.64
CA GLU A 306 7.90 17.21 -3.92
C GLU A 306 8.03 17.07 -2.40
N ALA A 307 8.58 15.96 -1.91
CA ALA A 307 8.83 15.77 -0.48
C ALA A 307 9.79 16.83 0.07
N ILE A 308 10.88 17.13 -0.65
CA ILE A 308 11.82 18.21 -0.28
C ILE A 308 11.12 19.56 -0.24
N ARG A 309 10.26 19.87 -1.23
CA ARG A 309 9.51 21.15 -1.26
C ARG A 309 8.61 21.33 -0.05
N ASN A 310 8.00 20.24 0.41
CA ASN A 310 7.00 20.25 1.48
C ASN A 310 7.57 19.99 2.88
N SER A 311 8.83 19.57 3.01
CA SER A 311 9.47 19.34 4.30
C SER A 311 10.12 20.61 4.85
N ASP A 312 10.00 20.82 6.15
CA ASP A 312 10.72 21.85 6.91
C ASP A 312 11.75 21.24 7.88
N ASP A 313 11.88 19.91 7.90
CA ASP A 313 12.91 19.21 8.68
C ASP A 313 14.26 19.28 7.95
N LEU A 314 15.23 19.93 8.60
CA LEU A 314 16.60 20.09 8.09
C LEU A 314 17.24 18.74 7.74
N ALA A 315 17.06 17.72 8.59
CA ALA A 315 17.69 16.42 8.40
C ALA A 315 17.06 15.65 7.23
N GLU A 316 15.74 15.77 7.08
CA GLU A 316 15.00 15.17 5.98
C GLU A 316 15.34 15.83 4.64
N VAL A 317 15.36 17.17 4.59
CA VAL A 317 15.71 17.93 3.37
C VAL A 317 17.12 17.58 2.90
N ASP A 318 18.11 17.52 3.81
CA ASP A 318 19.49 17.15 3.45
C ASP A 318 19.56 15.71 2.90
N ARG A 319 18.96 14.75 3.62
CA ARG A 319 18.91 13.33 3.21
C ARG A 319 18.27 13.15 1.84
N LEU A 320 17.08 13.72 1.65
CA LEU A 320 16.32 13.60 0.40
C LEU A 320 17.03 14.31 -0.76
N THR A 321 17.66 15.47 -0.53
CA THR A 321 18.40 16.19 -1.56
C THR A 321 19.62 15.38 -2.03
N ARG A 322 20.40 14.82 -1.12
CA ARG A 322 21.56 13.98 -1.46
C ARG A 322 21.13 12.74 -2.24
N ASN A 323 20.06 12.09 -1.80
CA ASN A 323 19.47 10.94 -2.48
C ASN A 323 19.02 11.30 -3.91
N LEU A 324 18.25 12.39 -4.05
CA LEU A 324 17.76 12.88 -5.33
C LEU A 324 18.88 13.16 -6.31
N VAL A 325 19.87 13.98 -5.91
CA VAL A 325 21.02 14.31 -6.75
C VAL A 325 21.77 13.06 -7.18
N SER A 326 22.01 12.12 -6.26
CA SER A 326 22.70 10.87 -6.59
C SER A 326 21.95 10.07 -7.66
N VAL A 327 20.62 9.99 -7.56
CA VAL A 327 19.77 9.31 -8.55
C VAL A 327 19.76 10.04 -9.89
N LEU A 328 19.70 11.38 -9.89
CA LEU A 328 19.73 12.18 -11.12
C LEU A 328 21.06 12.04 -11.87
N LEU A 329 22.19 12.06 -11.15
CA LEU A 329 23.51 11.86 -11.75
C LEU A 329 23.66 10.44 -12.32
N GLU A 330 23.16 9.43 -11.61
CA GLU A 330 23.14 8.05 -12.10
C GLU A 330 22.32 7.91 -13.41
N ALA A 331 21.18 8.58 -13.50
CA ALA A 331 20.37 8.63 -14.73
C ALA A 331 21.09 9.36 -15.87
N ALA A 332 21.78 10.46 -15.56
CA ALA A 332 22.55 11.25 -16.51
C ALA A 332 23.75 10.47 -17.07
N GLU A 333 24.41 9.63 -16.25
CA GLU A 333 25.45 8.71 -16.68
C GLU A 333 24.93 7.64 -17.64
N LYS A 334 23.67 7.21 -17.45
CA LYS A 334 22.95 6.31 -18.36
C LYS A 334 22.42 7.02 -19.62
N CYS A 335 22.72 8.30 -19.81
CA CYS A 335 22.25 9.11 -20.92
C CYS A 335 20.71 9.17 -21.03
N MET A 336 20.00 9.08 -19.89
CA MET A 336 18.55 9.30 -19.87
C MET A 336 18.28 10.78 -20.14
N ALA A 337 17.46 11.06 -21.16
CA ALA A 337 17.17 12.43 -21.59
C ALA A 337 16.67 13.29 -20.41
N THR A 338 17.14 14.54 -20.37
CA THR A 338 16.78 15.61 -19.42
C THR A 338 17.26 15.47 -17.97
N PHE A 339 17.80 14.31 -17.56
CA PHE A 339 18.27 14.09 -16.18
C PHE A 339 19.55 14.84 -15.84
N ASP A 340 20.44 15.01 -16.81
CA ASP A 340 21.62 15.86 -16.70
C ASP A 340 21.24 17.33 -16.44
N ALA A 341 20.25 17.84 -17.17
CA ALA A 341 19.72 19.17 -16.96
C ALA A 341 19.07 19.30 -15.57
N CYS A 342 18.29 18.31 -15.12
CA CYS A 342 17.68 18.30 -13.78
C CYS A 342 18.73 18.35 -12.67
N ALA A 343 19.78 17.51 -12.76
CA ALA A 343 20.86 17.49 -11.78
C ALA A 343 21.57 18.85 -11.70
N LEU A 344 21.87 19.43 -12.85
CA LEU A 344 22.53 20.73 -12.94
C LEU A 344 21.63 21.87 -12.44
N CYS A 345 20.32 21.85 -12.69
CA CYS A 345 19.40 22.85 -12.10
C CYS A 345 19.39 22.82 -10.56
N ILE A 346 19.60 21.66 -9.93
CA ILE A 346 19.70 21.54 -8.47
C ILE A 346 21.09 21.94 -7.95
N LEU A 347 22.16 21.56 -8.66
CA LEU A 347 23.53 21.76 -8.19
C LEU A 347 24.09 23.14 -8.50
N THR A 348 23.71 23.71 -9.65
CA THR A 348 24.26 24.96 -10.18
C THR A 348 23.16 26.02 -10.26
N PRO A 349 23.13 27.00 -9.33
CA PRO A 349 22.05 27.99 -9.28
C PRO A 349 21.91 28.85 -10.54
N ASP A 350 22.99 29.03 -11.31
CA ASP A 350 23.01 29.86 -12.53
C ASP A 350 22.74 29.07 -13.83
N PHE A 351 22.46 27.77 -13.72
CA PHE A 351 22.28 26.91 -14.89
C PHE A 351 20.84 27.00 -15.42
N LEU A 352 20.71 27.51 -16.64
CA LEU A 352 19.44 27.83 -17.32
C LEU A 352 19.22 27.14 -18.70
N PRO A 353 19.51 25.84 -18.94
CA PRO A 353 19.31 25.23 -20.26
C PRO A 353 18.00 24.48 -20.42
N LEU A 354 17.13 24.43 -19.40
CA LEU A 354 15.75 24.03 -19.65
C LEU A 354 15.03 25.19 -20.36
N HIS A 355 15.31 25.36 -21.65
CA HIS A 355 14.70 26.40 -22.46
C HIS A 355 13.23 26.05 -22.75
N GLY A 356 12.32 26.81 -22.14
CA GLY A 356 10.88 26.73 -22.37
C GLY A 356 10.10 27.17 -21.13
N VAL A 357 8.89 27.71 -21.34
CA VAL A 357 7.89 27.87 -20.28
C VAL A 357 7.28 26.47 -20.02
N ASP A 358 8.13 25.53 -19.59
CA ASP A 358 7.70 24.20 -19.18
C ASP A 358 7.44 24.24 -17.66
N PRO A 359 6.23 23.86 -17.19
CA PRO A 359 5.93 23.73 -15.77
C PRO A 359 6.95 22.90 -14.97
N GLU A 360 7.65 21.94 -15.60
CA GLU A 360 8.73 21.18 -14.93
C GLU A 360 9.94 22.05 -14.58
N ASN A 361 10.21 23.12 -15.33
CA ASN A 361 11.33 24.03 -15.06
C ASN A 361 11.06 24.88 -13.83
N GLU A 362 9.86 25.44 -13.74
CA GLU A 362 9.41 26.20 -12.56
C GLU A 362 9.49 25.32 -11.30
N ARG A 363 9.08 24.06 -11.43
CA ARG A 363 9.12 23.06 -10.36
C ARG A 363 10.54 22.76 -9.87
N LEU A 364 11.52 22.66 -10.77
CA LEU A 364 12.92 22.45 -10.45
C LEU A 364 13.59 23.70 -9.87
N HIS A 365 13.29 24.89 -10.39
CA HIS A 365 13.80 26.15 -9.83
C HIS A 365 13.25 26.41 -8.42
N ALA A 366 11.97 26.13 -8.18
CA ALA A 366 11.39 26.20 -6.85
C ALA A 366 12.07 25.23 -5.87
N LEU A 367 12.37 24.01 -6.33
CA LEU A 367 13.13 23.04 -5.54
C LEU A 367 14.55 23.52 -5.23
N ARG A 368 15.27 24.06 -6.22
CA ARG A 368 16.60 24.64 -6.03
C ARG A 368 16.57 25.78 -5.00
N HIS A 369 15.59 26.66 -5.10
CA HIS A 369 15.39 27.75 -4.14
C HIS A 369 15.11 27.22 -2.73
N LYS A 370 14.24 26.21 -2.59
CA LYS A 370 13.98 25.54 -1.31
C LYS A 370 15.30 25.04 -0.71
N ILE A 371 16.10 24.28 -1.46
CA ILE A 371 17.39 23.73 -1.01
C ILE A 371 18.37 24.84 -0.58
N SER A 372 18.38 25.98 -1.29
CA SER A 372 19.29 27.10 -0.98
C SER A 372 19.07 27.71 0.42
N ALA A 373 17.88 27.52 1.00
CA ALA A 373 17.56 28.00 2.34
C ALA A 373 18.21 27.15 3.46
N PHE A 374 18.86 26.03 3.11
CA PHE A 374 19.49 25.07 4.03
C PHE A 374 21.02 25.12 3.86
N PRO A 375 21.77 25.82 4.75
CA PRO A 375 23.18 26.14 4.51
C PRO A 375 24.10 24.93 4.29
N ASP A 376 23.94 23.86 5.06
CA ASP A 376 24.81 22.68 4.97
C ASP A 376 24.57 21.91 3.66
N THR A 377 23.29 21.75 3.27
CA THR A 377 22.89 21.12 2.02
C THR A 377 23.32 21.97 0.82
N GLU A 378 23.17 23.29 0.90
CA GLU A 378 23.66 24.23 -0.11
C GLU A 378 25.18 24.17 -0.27
N SER A 379 25.94 24.11 0.84
CA SER A 379 27.40 23.97 0.80
C SER A 379 27.79 22.69 0.06
N TRP A 380 27.14 21.58 0.39
CA TRP A 380 27.37 20.30 -0.28
C TRP A 380 27.05 20.35 -1.78
N CYS A 381 25.92 20.96 -2.17
CA CYS A 381 25.56 21.14 -3.58
C CYS A 381 26.64 21.94 -4.35
N ARG A 382 27.16 23.02 -3.76
CA ARG A 382 28.23 23.85 -4.37
C ARG A 382 29.55 23.10 -4.49
N GLU A 383 29.93 22.34 -3.47
CA GLU A 383 31.13 21.49 -3.50
C GLU A 383 31.03 20.47 -4.63
N LEU A 384 29.88 19.79 -4.76
CA LEU A 384 29.64 18.81 -5.81
C LEU A 384 29.65 19.46 -7.20
N ALA A 385 29.03 20.64 -7.34
CA ALA A 385 29.01 21.40 -8.59
C ALA A 385 30.42 21.80 -9.09
N ALA A 386 31.38 21.99 -8.18
CA ALA A 386 32.75 22.34 -8.53
C ALA A 386 33.59 21.15 -9.07
N THR A 387 33.09 19.92 -8.94
CA THR A 387 33.81 18.71 -9.35
C THR A 387 34.00 18.60 -10.87
N PRO A 388 35.05 17.91 -11.34
CA PRO A 388 35.26 17.70 -12.78
C PRO A 388 34.10 16.96 -13.47
N GLN A 389 33.43 16.05 -12.76
CA GLN A 389 32.28 15.30 -13.27
C GLN A 389 31.13 16.24 -13.64
N ILE A 390 30.75 17.16 -12.73
CA ILE A 390 29.66 18.10 -12.98
C ILE A 390 30.03 19.13 -14.05
N LYS A 391 31.28 19.61 -14.07
CA LYS A 391 31.78 20.47 -15.15
C LYS A 391 31.71 19.80 -16.52
N SER A 392 32.05 18.51 -16.59
CA SER A 392 31.92 17.73 -17.83
C SER A 392 30.47 17.53 -18.26
N LEU A 393 29.54 17.42 -17.30
CA LEU A 393 28.11 17.32 -17.58
C LEU A 393 27.57 18.65 -18.13
N GLN A 394 27.95 19.76 -17.51
CA GLN A 394 27.59 21.12 -17.94
C GLN A 394 28.09 21.43 -19.35
N ALA A 395 29.30 20.98 -19.71
CA ALA A 395 29.87 21.14 -21.05
C ALA A 395 29.09 20.41 -22.16
N ARG A 396 28.12 19.55 -21.85
CA ARG A 396 27.25 18.92 -22.87
C ARG A 396 26.18 19.89 -23.42
N PHE A 397 25.96 21.02 -22.75
CA PHE A 397 24.93 22.01 -23.09
C PHE A 397 25.47 23.27 -23.78
N TYR A 398 26.79 23.41 -23.88
CA TYR A 398 27.50 24.53 -24.51
C TYR A 398 28.43 23.99 -25.60
#